data_AF-R5LVE0-F1
#
_entry.id   AF-R5LVE0-F1
#
_cell.length_a   1.000
_cell.length_b   1.000
_cell.length_c   1.000
_cell.angle_alpha   90.00
_cell.angle_beta   90.00
_cell.angle_gamma   90.00
#
_symmetry.space_group_name_H-M   'P 1'
#
loop_
_entity.id
_entity.type
_entity.pdbx_description
1 polymer ?
#
loop_
_entity_poly.entity_id
_entity_poly.type
_entity_poly.pdbx_seq_one_letter_code
_entity_poly.pdbx_strand_id
1 'polypeptide(L)'
;MTTNNRIKVLFSGHRIIIMVILCLFGLSVVQSRQANKKKRRQSTNERIYLVHADVATYDMFGNNPTAQVLKGRVAFRHKGARLFCDSAYLYQESNSFKAFGHVKMYQGDTLSLFSDYAYYDGNDQMAEARHNVVLKHRGTTLYTDSLNYDRLYGIGYFFEGGKMVDKKNVLVSDWGEYDTETRDAVFNYNVNLKNPKFVLTTDTLHYDTKTSMAHIVGPSKITSGKSVIYTSQGYYDTNKEKARLYGRSKLTNNGKEMTGDSLFYNEKTGISQGFHNVVYKDTVNKNQLNSNYFWYNEKTGFAFATDSAVMMDFSQKDTLYVHSDTMKVYTFNINTDSVYRVAHCYNRVRAFRTDVQAVCDSLIYNTKDSCLIMYKDPITWNANRQLLGEVIEVFMKDSTINRAHVINQALSIEQLEDSLHFNQISSREMFGYFDKGEIRKTEAIGNVLAVYYLQDDKDSSLTNMVYIETDTMRMFMRNRQLETLWTCKSQNVMYPVTQTPVDKSKLPSFAWFDYIRPVDKDDIFRWRGKKSGTELKNIPRRSAPLQHISSGTVVSVESDLQPADGVKASTADVQSKAEMSVGTKSGSSGGANTNSPKTSKDKDASSDKASTVAVADKTESHNTGESGTAVDDNKNK
;
A
#
# COMPACT_ATOMS: atom_id res chain seq x y z
N MET A 1 -47.35 4.10 56.78
CA MET A 1 -46.59 5.32 56.41
C MET A 1 -45.15 4.92 56.13
N THR A 2 -44.37 5.47 55.19
CA THR A 2 -44.63 6.28 53.98
C THR A 2 -43.28 6.50 53.29
N THR A 3 -43.00 5.88 52.12
CA THR A 3 -42.04 6.33 51.07
C THR A 3 -41.84 5.22 50.04
N ASN A 4 -42.60 5.24 48.93
CA ASN A 4 -42.17 4.63 47.66
C ASN A 4 -43.06 5.01 46.45
N ASN A 5 -44.32 5.39 46.68
CA ASN A 5 -45.24 5.76 45.59
C ASN A 5 -45.09 7.20 45.03
N ARG A 6 -44.09 7.99 45.44
CA ARG A 6 -43.90 9.37 44.93
C ARG A 6 -42.93 9.51 43.75
N ILE A 7 -42.11 8.51 43.42
CA ILE A 7 -41.11 8.63 42.34
C ILE A 7 -41.67 8.27 40.96
N LYS A 8 -42.63 7.34 40.87
CA LYS A 8 -43.25 6.96 39.57
C LYS A 8 -44.12 8.04 38.93
N VAL A 9 -44.58 9.04 39.69
CA VAL A 9 -45.46 10.11 39.18
C VAL A 9 -44.69 11.29 38.57
N LEU A 10 -43.43 11.54 38.98
CA LEU A 10 -42.63 12.61 38.38
C LEU A 10 -42.10 12.29 36.97
N PHE A 11 -41.84 11.01 36.66
CA PHE A 11 -41.16 10.62 35.42
C PHE A 11 -42.07 10.24 34.23
N SER A 12 -43.39 10.12 34.41
CA SER A 12 -44.31 9.88 33.28
C SER A 12 -44.51 11.14 32.43
N GLY A 13 -44.65 12.32 33.04
CA GLY A 13 -44.82 13.60 32.35
C GLY A 13 -43.57 14.02 31.56
N HIS A 14 -42.38 13.73 32.07
CA HIS A 14 -41.13 14.13 31.40
C HIS A 14 -40.83 13.32 30.13
N ARG A 15 -41.29 12.06 30.00
CA ARG A 15 -41.12 11.31 28.73
C ARG A 15 -41.90 11.93 27.58
N ILE A 16 -43.12 12.41 27.83
CA ILE A 16 -43.93 13.09 26.81
C ILE A 16 -43.31 14.44 26.45
N ILE A 17 -42.89 15.23 27.45
CA ILE A 17 -42.24 16.53 27.22
C ILE A 17 -40.92 16.38 26.46
N ILE A 18 -40.07 15.40 26.81
CA ILE A 18 -38.82 15.13 26.09
C ILE A 18 -39.11 14.66 24.65
N MET A 19 -40.12 13.83 24.41
CA MET A 19 -40.46 13.40 23.05
C MET A 19 -41.04 14.54 22.21
N VAL A 20 -41.87 15.42 22.80
CA VAL A 20 -42.38 16.63 22.14
C VAL A 20 -41.25 17.61 21.83
N ILE A 21 -40.28 17.78 22.75
CA ILE A 21 -39.07 18.59 22.51
C ILE A 21 -38.21 17.96 21.40
N LEU A 22 -38.03 16.63 21.36
CA LEU A 22 -37.29 15.95 20.30
C LEU A 22 -37.99 16.08 18.93
N CYS A 23 -39.32 15.99 18.89
CA CYS A 23 -40.11 16.23 17.69
C CYS A 23 -40.04 17.70 17.24
N LEU A 24 -40.07 18.67 18.17
CA LEU A 24 -39.87 20.09 17.88
C LEU A 24 -38.43 20.41 17.44
N PHE A 25 -37.43 19.69 17.94
CA PHE A 25 -36.04 19.80 17.49
C PHE A 25 -35.86 19.19 16.09
N GLY A 26 -36.53 18.06 15.81
CA GLY A 26 -36.62 17.50 14.46
C GLY A 26 -37.26 18.46 13.47
N LEU A 27 -38.38 19.10 13.84
CA LEU A 27 -39.06 20.09 13.02
C LEU A 27 -38.23 21.37 12.79
N SER A 28 -37.50 21.85 13.80
CA SER A 28 -36.65 23.04 13.66
C SER A 28 -35.34 22.78 12.90
N VAL A 29 -34.80 21.55 12.91
CA VAL A 29 -33.70 21.14 12.02
C VAL A 29 -34.19 20.95 10.57
N VAL A 30 -35.44 20.54 10.35
CA VAL A 30 -36.05 20.57 9.01
C VAL A 30 -36.25 22.01 8.50
N GLN A 31 -36.55 22.97 9.39
CA GLN A 31 -36.63 24.40 9.05
C GLN A 31 -35.26 25.10 8.90
N SER A 32 -34.16 24.54 9.45
CA SER A 32 -32.82 25.13 9.30
C SER A 32 -32.17 24.84 7.93
N ARG A 33 -32.69 23.85 7.19
CA ARG A 33 -32.59 23.86 5.72
C ARG A 33 -33.52 24.94 5.16
N GLN A 34 -33.12 26.21 5.31
CA GLN A 34 -33.66 27.26 4.46
C GLN A 34 -33.34 26.87 3.01
N ALA A 35 -34.37 26.45 2.27
CA ALA A 35 -34.28 26.41 0.82
C ALA A 35 -33.78 27.78 0.35
N ASN A 36 -32.77 27.78 -0.54
CA ASN A 36 -32.22 29.02 -1.10
C ASN A 36 -33.37 29.96 -1.42
N LYS A 37 -33.37 31.17 -0.84
CA LYS A 37 -34.47 32.13 -0.95
C LYS A 37 -34.70 32.44 -2.44
N LYS A 38 -35.60 31.68 -3.07
CA LYS A 38 -35.93 31.83 -4.50
C LYS A 38 -36.30 33.29 -4.71
N LYS A 39 -35.69 33.93 -5.71
CA LYS A 39 -36.00 35.33 -6.08
C LYS A 39 -37.52 35.44 -6.17
N ARG A 40 -38.13 36.24 -5.28
CA ARG A 40 -39.59 36.38 -5.21
C ARG A 40 -40.07 36.82 -6.59
N ARG A 41 -40.91 36.02 -7.27
CA ARG A 41 -41.42 36.33 -8.62
C ARG A 41 -42.09 37.71 -8.57
N GLN A 42 -41.39 38.73 -9.09
CA GLN A 42 -41.98 40.05 -9.30
C GLN A 42 -42.86 39.96 -10.54
N SER A 43 -44.14 40.31 -10.39
CA SER A 43 -45.01 40.53 -11.54
C SER A 43 -44.42 41.65 -12.40
N THR A 44 -44.18 41.37 -13.67
CA THR A 44 -43.69 42.36 -14.64
C THR A 44 -44.73 42.52 -15.74
N ASN A 45 -45.13 43.75 -16.05
CA ASN A 45 -46.07 44.06 -17.14
C ASN A 45 -45.46 43.87 -18.56
N GLU A 46 -44.38 43.09 -18.70
CA GLU A 46 -43.76 42.85 -20.01
C GLU A 46 -44.57 41.80 -20.77
N ARG A 47 -45.08 42.19 -21.94
CA ARG A 47 -45.86 41.33 -22.82
C ARG A 47 -44.97 40.67 -23.87
N ILE A 48 -45.40 39.53 -24.39
CA ILE A 48 -44.82 38.90 -25.57
C ILE A 48 -45.14 39.77 -26.79
N TYR A 49 -44.12 40.18 -27.52
CA TYR A 49 -44.27 40.94 -28.76
C TYR A 49 -44.24 40.00 -29.96
N LEU A 50 -45.30 40.01 -30.78
CA LEU A 50 -45.25 39.51 -32.15
C LEU A 50 -44.35 40.44 -32.99
N VAL A 51 -43.32 39.87 -33.62
CA VAL A 51 -42.36 40.60 -34.47
C VAL A 51 -42.70 40.42 -35.94
N HIS A 52 -43.08 39.21 -36.35
CA HIS A 52 -43.48 38.88 -37.71
C HIS A 52 -44.43 37.68 -37.75
N ALA A 53 -45.34 37.67 -38.72
CA ALA A 53 -46.04 36.49 -39.23
C ALA A 53 -46.48 36.80 -40.67
N ASP A 54 -46.46 35.82 -41.58
CA ASP A 54 -46.91 36.03 -42.96
C ASP A 54 -48.43 36.17 -43.06
N VAL A 55 -49.17 35.48 -42.19
CA VAL A 55 -50.63 35.58 -42.03
C VAL A 55 -50.98 35.60 -40.55
N ALA A 56 -51.86 36.52 -40.15
CA ALA A 56 -52.43 36.60 -38.81
C ALA A 56 -53.95 36.72 -38.87
N THR A 57 -54.67 35.77 -38.27
CA THR A 57 -56.14 35.72 -38.24
C THR A 57 -56.65 35.55 -36.82
N TYR A 58 -57.78 36.16 -36.50
CA TYR A 58 -58.48 36.01 -35.23
C TYR A 58 -59.95 35.71 -35.52
N ASP A 59 -60.49 34.68 -34.90
CA ASP A 59 -61.87 34.22 -35.09
C ASP A 59 -62.46 33.82 -33.74
N MET A 60 -63.35 34.66 -33.22
CA MET A 60 -64.02 34.47 -31.93
C MET A 60 -65.10 33.36 -31.94
N PHE A 61 -65.46 32.84 -33.12
CA PHE A 61 -66.46 31.78 -33.30
C PHE A 61 -65.84 30.45 -33.76
N GLY A 62 -64.54 30.42 -34.04
CA GLY A 62 -63.81 29.24 -34.47
C GLY A 62 -63.30 28.36 -33.32
N ASN A 63 -62.58 27.28 -33.66
CA ASN A 63 -62.13 26.25 -32.71
C ASN A 63 -61.12 26.74 -31.64
N ASN A 64 -60.60 27.95 -31.71
CA ASN A 64 -59.70 28.55 -30.71
C ASN A 64 -60.07 30.03 -30.47
N PRO A 65 -61.21 30.33 -29.83
CA PRO A 65 -61.81 31.67 -29.83
C PRO A 65 -61.01 32.73 -29.07
N THR A 66 -60.06 32.32 -28.23
CA THR A 66 -59.17 33.20 -27.44
C THR A 66 -57.76 33.34 -28.05
N ALA A 67 -57.50 32.74 -29.22
CA ALA A 67 -56.18 32.72 -29.85
C ALA A 67 -56.14 33.53 -31.14
N GLN A 68 -55.10 34.36 -31.29
CA GLN A 68 -54.68 34.84 -32.60
C GLN A 68 -53.86 33.74 -33.29
N VAL A 69 -54.33 33.26 -34.44
CA VAL A 69 -53.69 32.23 -35.25
C VAL A 69 -52.70 32.87 -36.21
N LEU A 70 -51.45 32.41 -36.15
CA LEU A 70 -50.31 32.97 -36.88
C LEU A 70 -49.69 31.88 -37.77
N LYS A 71 -49.43 32.18 -39.03
CA LYS A 71 -48.84 31.24 -40.00
C LYS A 71 -47.74 31.89 -40.83
N GLY A 72 -46.70 31.12 -41.13
CA GLY A 72 -45.57 31.52 -41.95
C GLY A 72 -44.56 32.37 -41.19
N ARG A 73 -43.35 31.81 -41.00
CA ARG A 73 -42.14 32.49 -40.48
C ARG A 73 -42.39 33.29 -39.19
N VAL A 74 -43.20 32.76 -38.29
CA VAL A 74 -43.67 33.47 -37.10
C VAL A 74 -42.49 33.75 -36.18
N ALA A 75 -42.39 35.00 -35.71
CA ALA A 75 -41.31 35.46 -34.84
C ALA A 75 -41.86 36.25 -33.64
N PHE A 76 -41.39 35.93 -32.45
CA PHE A 76 -41.73 36.60 -31.19
C PHE A 76 -40.49 37.15 -30.48
N ARG A 77 -40.69 38.14 -29.62
CA ARG A 77 -39.67 38.68 -28.71
C ARG A 77 -40.24 38.88 -27.31
N HIS A 78 -39.51 38.42 -26.28
CA HIS A 78 -39.85 38.65 -24.88
C HIS A 78 -38.60 38.60 -23.98
N LYS A 79 -38.34 39.64 -23.17
CA LYS A 79 -37.16 39.74 -22.29
C LYS A 79 -35.85 39.39 -22.99
N GLY A 80 -35.56 40.11 -24.07
CA GLY A 80 -34.36 39.93 -24.89
C GLY A 80 -34.29 38.65 -25.73
N ALA A 81 -35.07 37.60 -25.40
CA ALA A 81 -35.10 36.38 -26.20
C ALA A 81 -35.90 36.57 -27.49
N ARG A 82 -35.49 35.83 -28.53
CA ARG A 82 -36.13 35.76 -29.85
C ARG A 82 -36.59 34.33 -30.07
N LEU A 83 -37.85 34.15 -30.45
CA LEU A 83 -38.47 32.84 -30.66
C LEU A 83 -39.03 32.79 -32.09
N PHE A 84 -38.81 31.69 -32.80
CA PHE A 84 -39.17 31.50 -34.21
C PHE A 84 -39.87 30.16 -34.40
N CYS A 85 -40.86 30.08 -35.29
CA CYS A 85 -41.54 28.84 -35.66
C CYS A 85 -42.30 28.98 -36.99
N ASP A 86 -42.84 27.88 -37.53
CA ASP A 86 -43.60 27.90 -38.77
C ASP A 86 -45.03 28.43 -38.58
N SER A 87 -45.65 28.13 -37.44
CA SER A 87 -46.98 28.64 -37.05
C SER A 87 -47.15 28.73 -35.54
N ALA A 88 -48.12 29.51 -35.07
CA ALA A 88 -48.39 29.68 -33.64
C ALA A 88 -49.83 30.08 -33.32
N TYR A 89 -50.25 29.82 -32.07
CA TYR A 89 -51.42 30.40 -31.43
C TYR A 89 -50.95 31.36 -30.34
N LEU A 90 -51.22 32.66 -30.48
CA LEU A 90 -50.89 33.70 -29.51
C LEU A 90 -52.13 34.04 -28.66
N TYR A 91 -52.01 33.85 -27.35
CA TYR A 91 -53.04 34.17 -26.36
C TYR A 91 -52.66 35.47 -25.67
N GLN A 92 -53.21 36.59 -26.15
CA GLN A 92 -52.80 37.92 -25.70
C GLN A 92 -53.17 38.18 -24.23
N GLU A 93 -54.36 37.75 -23.79
CA GLU A 93 -54.86 37.94 -22.42
C GLU A 93 -53.94 37.28 -21.39
N SER A 94 -53.70 35.98 -21.54
CA SER A 94 -52.82 35.17 -20.68
C SER A 94 -51.33 35.44 -20.90
N ASN A 95 -50.94 36.25 -21.88
CA ASN A 95 -49.55 36.54 -22.23
C ASN A 95 -48.75 35.26 -22.55
N SER A 96 -49.30 34.37 -23.36
CA SER A 96 -48.68 33.08 -23.69
C SER A 96 -48.85 32.70 -25.16
N PHE A 97 -48.07 31.74 -25.67
CA PHE A 97 -48.28 31.17 -27.00
C PHE A 97 -47.99 29.67 -27.07
N LYS A 98 -48.57 29.02 -28.09
CA LYS A 98 -48.17 27.69 -28.57
C LYS A 98 -47.53 27.84 -29.94
N ALA A 99 -46.34 27.28 -30.14
CA ALA A 99 -45.58 27.32 -31.38
C ALA A 99 -45.45 25.90 -31.96
N PHE A 100 -45.56 25.80 -33.29
CA PHE A 100 -45.58 24.54 -34.03
C PHE A 100 -44.66 24.63 -35.26
N GLY A 101 -43.86 23.60 -35.47
CA GLY A 101 -42.94 23.47 -36.60
C GLY A 101 -41.64 24.26 -36.40
N HIS A 102 -40.51 23.55 -36.43
CA HIS A 102 -39.14 24.08 -36.40
C HIS A 102 -38.93 25.20 -35.37
N VAL A 103 -39.37 24.98 -34.12
CA VAL A 103 -39.32 25.99 -33.06
C VAL A 103 -37.88 26.25 -32.63
N LYS A 104 -37.50 27.53 -32.55
CA LYS A 104 -36.14 27.98 -32.18
C LYS A 104 -36.23 29.15 -31.21
N MET A 105 -35.68 29.00 -30.01
CA MET A 105 -35.52 30.10 -29.04
C MET A 105 -34.04 30.42 -28.87
N TYR A 106 -33.70 31.70 -28.90
CA TYR A 106 -32.35 32.23 -28.64
C TYR A 106 -32.39 33.23 -27.48
N GLN A 107 -31.47 33.08 -26.52
CA GLN A 107 -31.30 34.00 -25.39
C GLN A 107 -29.84 34.49 -25.33
N GLY A 108 -29.63 35.70 -25.84
CA GLY A 108 -28.29 36.23 -26.11
C GLY A 108 -27.51 35.33 -27.08
N ASP A 109 -26.19 35.36 -26.98
CA ASP A 109 -25.29 34.56 -27.83
C ASP A 109 -24.95 33.19 -27.22
N THR A 110 -25.36 32.93 -25.98
CA THR A 110 -24.87 31.80 -25.19
C THR A 110 -25.80 30.59 -25.17
N LEU A 111 -27.10 30.78 -25.40
CA LEU A 111 -28.13 29.74 -25.25
C LEU A 111 -29.08 29.70 -26.45
N SER A 112 -29.28 28.50 -26.99
CA SER A 112 -30.28 28.20 -28.02
C SER A 112 -31.03 26.91 -27.70
N LEU A 113 -32.36 26.92 -27.84
CA LEU A 113 -33.25 25.79 -27.66
C LEU A 113 -34.02 25.53 -28.96
N PHE A 114 -34.06 24.27 -29.39
CA PHE A 114 -34.75 23.82 -30.60
C PHE A 114 -35.75 22.72 -30.24
N SER A 115 -36.90 22.66 -30.92
CA SER A 115 -37.92 21.60 -30.79
C SER A 115 -38.93 21.65 -31.94
N ASP A 116 -39.82 20.67 -32.06
CA ASP A 116 -40.92 20.72 -33.05
C ASP A 116 -42.18 21.41 -32.52
N TYR A 117 -42.38 21.39 -31.20
CA TYR A 117 -43.43 22.12 -30.49
C TYR A 117 -42.87 22.89 -29.30
N ALA A 118 -43.48 24.03 -28.97
CA ALA A 118 -43.31 24.63 -27.65
C ALA A 118 -44.57 25.36 -27.15
N TYR A 119 -44.80 25.30 -25.84
CA TYR A 119 -45.63 26.28 -25.13
C TYR A 119 -44.74 27.28 -24.39
N TYR A 120 -45.12 28.57 -24.40
CA TYR A 120 -44.39 29.61 -23.70
C TYR A 120 -45.33 30.51 -22.89
N ASP A 121 -45.08 30.60 -21.58
CA ASP A 121 -45.75 31.55 -20.68
C ASP A 121 -44.85 32.77 -20.46
N GLY A 122 -45.34 33.96 -20.83
CA GLY A 122 -44.60 35.22 -20.67
C GLY A 122 -44.57 35.75 -19.24
N ASN A 123 -45.58 35.45 -18.42
CA ASN A 123 -45.65 35.95 -17.05
C ASN A 123 -44.68 35.17 -16.14
N ASP A 124 -44.76 33.85 -16.21
CA ASP A 124 -43.89 32.93 -15.47
C ASP A 124 -42.53 32.73 -16.13
N GLN A 125 -42.40 33.09 -17.42
CA GLN A 125 -41.20 32.91 -18.25
C GLN A 125 -40.81 31.44 -18.45
N MET A 126 -41.78 30.54 -18.38
CA MET A 126 -41.62 29.10 -18.58
C MET A 126 -41.71 28.76 -20.07
N ALA A 127 -40.72 28.03 -20.60
CA ALA A 127 -40.74 27.45 -21.93
C ALA A 127 -40.83 25.92 -21.84
N GLU A 128 -41.91 25.34 -22.33
CA GLU A 128 -42.12 23.89 -22.44
C GLU A 128 -41.85 23.45 -23.88
N ALA A 129 -40.69 22.87 -24.14
CA ALA A 129 -40.31 22.33 -25.45
C ALA A 129 -40.62 20.83 -25.52
N ARG A 130 -41.20 20.38 -26.63
CA ARG A 130 -41.53 18.96 -26.90
C ARG A 130 -41.09 18.54 -28.29
N HIS A 131 -40.68 17.29 -28.39
CA HIS A 131 -40.21 16.56 -29.57
C HIS A 131 -38.91 17.11 -30.17
N ASN A 132 -37.96 16.20 -30.40
CA ASN A 132 -36.63 16.48 -30.95
C ASN A 132 -35.90 17.65 -30.25
N VAL A 133 -36.00 17.71 -28.91
CA VAL A 133 -35.55 18.89 -28.16
C VAL A 133 -34.02 18.92 -28.04
N VAL A 134 -33.43 20.04 -28.42
CA VAL A 134 -31.98 20.29 -28.32
C VAL A 134 -31.71 21.62 -27.64
N LEU A 135 -31.17 21.59 -26.43
CA LEU A 135 -30.65 22.76 -25.72
C LEU A 135 -29.13 22.83 -25.87
N LYS A 136 -28.60 23.94 -26.41
CA LYS A 136 -27.17 24.23 -26.47
C LYS A 136 -26.84 25.40 -25.56
N HIS A 137 -25.84 25.23 -24.69
CA HIS A 137 -25.36 26.29 -23.80
C HIS A 137 -23.83 26.20 -23.60
N ARG A 138 -23.10 27.26 -23.99
CA ARG A 138 -21.64 27.43 -23.76
C ARG A 138 -20.78 26.17 -24.01
N GLY A 139 -21.05 25.47 -25.13
CA GLY A 139 -20.32 24.27 -25.56
C GLY A 139 -20.91 22.92 -25.11
N THR A 140 -21.84 22.94 -24.15
CA THR A 140 -22.61 21.78 -23.72
C THR A 140 -23.87 21.64 -24.59
N THR A 141 -24.25 20.41 -24.95
CA THR A 141 -25.53 20.14 -25.65
C THR A 141 -26.32 19.07 -24.94
N LEU A 142 -27.59 19.35 -24.63
CA LEU A 142 -28.57 18.42 -24.07
C LEU A 142 -29.60 18.07 -25.14
N TYR A 143 -29.87 16.77 -25.29
CA TYR A 143 -30.88 16.18 -26.17
C TYR A 143 -31.94 15.47 -25.31
N THR A 144 -33.23 15.67 -25.58
CA THR A 144 -34.36 15.00 -24.91
C THR A 144 -35.62 15.08 -25.79
N ASP A 145 -36.70 14.37 -25.45
CA ASP A 145 -38.01 14.62 -26.07
C ASP A 145 -38.81 15.71 -25.35
N SER A 146 -38.63 15.86 -24.03
CA SER A 146 -39.42 16.79 -23.21
C SER A 146 -38.53 17.59 -22.26
N LEU A 147 -38.48 18.91 -22.47
CA LEU A 147 -37.75 19.87 -21.63
C LEU A 147 -38.68 21.00 -21.16
N ASN A 148 -38.61 21.34 -19.88
CA ASN A 148 -39.11 22.60 -19.36
C ASN A 148 -37.93 23.51 -18.99
N TYR A 149 -37.99 24.79 -19.37
CA TYR A 149 -36.96 25.78 -19.10
C TYR A 149 -37.58 27.02 -18.43
N ASP A 150 -37.35 27.17 -17.12
CA ASP A 150 -37.71 28.37 -16.37
C ASP A 150 -36.64 29.43 -16.65
N ARG A 151 -36.96 30.39 -17.53
CA ARG A 151 -36.01 31.45 -17.92
C ARG A 151 -35.73 32.45 -16.80
N LEU A 152 -36.59 32.54 -15.77
CA LEU A 152 -36.43 33.47 -14.65
C LEU A 152 -35.34 32.98 -13.69
N TYR A 153 -35.26 31.67 -13.45
CA TYR A 153 -34.19 31.05 -12.67
C TYR A 153 -33.03 30.53 -13.52
N GLY A 154 -33.20 30.38 -14.84
CA GLY A 154 -32.18 29.84 -15.75
C GLY A 154 -32.03 28.32 -15.67
N ILE A 155 -33.07 27.61 -15.24
CA ILE A 155 -33.05 26.18 -14.95
C ILE A 155 -33.83 25.41 -16.02
N GLY A 156 -33.17 24.45 -16.66
CA GLY A 156 -33.80 23.49 -17.58
C GLY A 156 -33.91 22.11 -16.95
N TYR A 157 -35.06 21.44 -17.06
CA TYR A 157 -35.25 20.09 -16.54
C TYR A 157 -36.02 19.19 -17.52
N PHE A 158 -35.62 17.92 -17.58
CA PHE A 158 -36.20 16.86 -18.41
C PHE A 158 -36.60 15.67 -17.56
N PHE A 159 -37.59 14.91 -18.01
CA PHE A 159 -38.24 13.85 -17.23
C PHE A 159 -38.62 12.59 -18.03
N GLU A 160 -38.30 12.55 -19.33
CA GLU A 160 -38.57 11.42 -20.25
C GLU A 160 -37.28 10.91 -20.92
N GLY A 161 -36.19 10.91 -20.15
CA GLY A 161 -34.86 10.60 -20.66
C GLY A 161 -34.15 11.81 -21.26
N GLY A 162 -32.83 11.88 -21.07
CA GLY A 162 -32.02 12.95 -21.62
C GLY A 162 -30.56 12.54 -21.78
N LYS A 163 -29.91 13.13 -22.78
CA LYS A 163 -28.50 12.91 -23.12
C LYS A 163 -27.77 14.25 -23.15
N MET A 164 -26.88 14.48 -22.19
CA MET A 164 -25.96 15.63 -22.19
C MET A 164 -24.61 15.24 -22.78
N VAL A 165 -24.05 16.13 -23.61
CA VAL A 165 -22.70 16.01 -24.17
C VAL A 165 -21.88 17.21 -23.73
N ASP A 166 -20.80 16.96 -22.98
CA ASP A 166 -19.77 17.93 -22.60
C ASP A 166 -18.40 17.43 -23.06
N LYS A 167 -17.85 18.05 -24.10
CA LYS A 167 -16.56 17.69 -24.72
C LYS A 167 -16.49 16.21 -25.15
N LYS A 168 -15.85 15.37 -24.33
CA LYS A 168 -15.66 13.92 -24.54
C LYS A 168 -16.59 13.07 -23.66
N ASN A 169 -17.32 13.69 -22.74
CA ASN A 169 -18.22 13.02 -21.81
C ASN A 169 -19.63 13.02 -22.40
N VAL A 170 -20.27 11.85 -22.40
CA VAL A 170 -21.68 11.67 -22.75
C VAL A 170 -22.39 11.14 -21.52
N LEU A 171 -23.34 11.90 -21.00
CA LEU A 171 -24.14 11.58 -19.83
C LEU A 171 -25.56 11.26 -20.30
N VAL A 172 -26.15 10.18 -19.80
CA VAL A 172 -27.54 9.77 -20.07
C VAL A 172 -28.22 9.44 -18.74
N SER A 173 -29.47 9.84 -18.55
CA SER A 173 -30.31 9.48 -17.40
C SER A 173 -31.80 9.61 -17.75
N ASP A 174 -32.70 9.12 -16.89
CA ASP A 174 -34.15 9.24 -17.10
C ASP A 174 -34.66 10.64 -16.72
N TRP A 175 -34.09 11.25 -15.67
CA TRP A 175 -34.39 12.61 -15.24
C TRP A 175 -33.12 13.44 -15.11
N GLY A 176 -33.21 14.75 -15.34
CA GLY A 176 -32.13 15.66 -15.05
C GLY A 176 -32.51 17.13 -15.03
N GLU A 177 -31.70 17.91 -14.31
CA GLU A 177 -31.79 19.36 -14.17
C GLU A 177 -30.44 19.99 -14.57
N TYR A 178 -30.49 21.16 -15.19
CA TYR A 178 -29.32 21.95 -15.60
C TYR A 178 -29.53 23.43 -15.30
N ASP A 179 -28.69 23.97 -14.43
CA ASP A 179 -28.60 25.40 -14.15
C ASP A 179 -27.67 26.08 -15.16
N THR A 180 -28.20 27.05 -15.92
CA THR A 180 -27.43 27.77 -16.94
C THR A 180 -26.59 28.91 -16.39
N GLU A 181 -26.85 29.39 -15.17
CA GLU A 181 -26.07 30.42 -14.48
C GLU A 181 -24.85 29.80 -13.77
N THR A 182 -25.05 28.79 -12.92
CA THR A 182 -23.95 28.10 -12.20
C THR A 182 -23.19 27.12 -13.10
N ARG A 183 -23.87 26.55 -14.10
CA ARG A 183 -23.40 25.49 -15.00
C ARG A 183 -23.32 24.09 -14.38
N ASP A 184 -24.01 23.89 -13.25
CA ASP A 184 -24.20 22.59 -12.61
C ASP A 184 -25.35 21.81 -13.24
N ALA A 185 -25.19 20.50 -13.33
CA ALA A 185 -26.23 19.55 -13.71
C ALA A 185 -26.44 18.50 -12.61
N VAL A 186 -27.68 18.04 -12.46
CA VAL A 186 -28.05 16.90 -11.61
C VAL A 186 -28.74 15.87 -12.49
N PHE A 187 -28.26 14.64 -12.46
CA PHE A 187 -28.84 13.51 -13.19
C PHE A 187 -29.33 12.48 -12.17
N ASN A 188 -30.57 12.02 -12.33
CA ASN A 188 -31.20 11.01 -11.47
C ASN A 188 -31.76 9.86 -12.33
N TYR A 189 -31.71 8.66 -11.75
CA TYR A 189 -32.16 7.39 -12.29
C TYR A 189 -31.38 6.91 -13.53
N ASN A 190 -30.88 5.67 -13.45
CA ASN A 190 -30.15 4.98 -14.52
C ASN A 190 -29.01 5.78 -15.16
N VAL A 191 -28.31 6.59 -14.36
CA VAL A 191 -27.30 7.53 -14.86
C VAL A 191 -26.08 6.79 -15.40
N ASN A 192 -25.74 7.06 -16.67
CA ASN A 192 -24.58 6.52 -17.37
C ASN A 192 -23.71 7.67 -17.90
N LEU A 193 -22.50 7.82 -17.35
CA LEU A 193 -21.47 8.69 -17.89
C LEU A 193 -20.46 7.83 -18.66
N LYS A 194 -20.42 8.04 -19.98
CA LYS A 194 -19.46 7.42 -20.90
C LYS A 194 -18.37 8.42 -21.27
N ASN A 195 -17.13 8.02 -21.03
CA ASN A 195 -15.90 8.69 -21.45
C ASN A 195 -15.08 7.70 -22.31
N PRO A 196 -14.20 8.15 -23.23
CA PRO A 196 -13.34 7.24 -23.99
C PRO A 196 -12.50 6.25 -23.16
N LYS A 197 -12.21 6.57 -21.89
CA LYS A 197 -11.38 5.76 -20.98
C LYS A 197 -12.18 4.90 -19.99
N PHE A 198 -13.43 5.24 -19.69
CA PHE A 198 -14.23 4.55 -18.68
C PHE A 198 -15.74 4.75 -18.87
N VAL A 199 -16.52 3.85 -18.27
CA VAL A 199 -17.97 3.98 -18.10
C VAL A 199 -18.28 4.01 -16.61
N LEU A 200 -19.06 5.01 -16.18
CA LEU A 200 -19.58 5.16 -14.82
C LEU A 200 -21.09 4.97 -14.86
N THR A 201 -21.61 4.08 -14.03
CA THR A 201 -23.05 3.87 -13.81
C THR A 201 -23.40 4.16 -12.35
N THR A 202 -24.43 4.97 -12.11
CA THR A 202 -24.93 5.36 -10.78
C THR A 202 -26.44 5.63 -10.82
N ASP A 203 -27.07 5.74 -9.66
CA ASP A 203 -28.43 6.26 -9.54
C ASP A 203 -28.49 7.80 -9.59
N THR A 204 -27.57 8.48 -8.92
CA THR A 204 -27.53 9.94 -8.83
C THR A 204 -26.12 10.47 -9.12
N LEU A 205 -26.02 11.52 -9.95
CA LEU A 205 -24.76 12.18 -10.29
C LEU A 205 -24.92 13.71 -10.35
N HIS A 206 -24.07 14.43 -9.62
CA HIS A 206 -23.87 15.86 -9.82
C HIS A 206 -22.72 16.09 -10.82
N TYR A 207 -22.86 17.05 -11.72
CA TYR A 207 -21.85 17.32 -12.75
C TYR A 207 -21.69 18.82 -13.03
N ASP A 208 -20.51 19.36 -12.72
CA ASP A 208 -20.14 20.73 -13.07
C ASP A 208 -19.62 20.75 -14.52
N THR A 209 -20.34 21.40 -15.44
CA THR A 209 -19.96 21.49 -16.87
C THR A 209 -18.86 22.53 -17.16
N LYS A 210 -18.55 23.43 -16.20
CA LYS A 210 -17.45 24.40 -16.28
C LYS A 210 -16.11 23.74 -15.96
N THR A 211 -16.05 22.88 -14.94
CA THR A 211 -14.83 22.13 -14.57
C THR A 211 -14.81 20.69 -15.07
N SER A 212 -15.89 20.21 -15.70
CA SER A 212 -16.14 18.82 -16.10
C SER A 212 -15.85 17.82 -14.98
N MET A 213 -16.32 18.16 -13.77
CA MET A 213 -16.18 17.39 -12.54
C MET A 213 -17.46 16.58 -12.30
N ALA A 214 -17.32 15.26 -12.27
CA ALA A 214 -18.38 14.35 -11.85
C ALA A 214 -18.29 14.12 -10.33
N HIS A 215 -19.38 14.33 -9.59
CA HIS A 215 -19.52 14.03 -8.17
C HIS A 215 -20.60 12.95 -7.98
N ILE A 216 -20.12 11.76 -7.60
CA ILE A 216 -20.89 10.58 -7.23
C ILE A 216 -21.40 10.75 -5.80
N VAL A 217 -22.71 10.53 -5.59
CA VAL A 217 -23.38 10.60 -4.27
C VAL A 217 -24.23 9.36 -3.94
N GLY A 218 -24.05 8.27 -4.69
CA GLY A 218 -24.78 7.01 -4.49
C GLY A 218 -24.00 5.78 -4.98
N PRO A 219 -24.51 4.56 -4.69
CA PRO A 219 -23.87 3.32 -5.11
C PRO A 219 -23.59 3.30 -6.62
N SER A 220 -22.30 3.19 -6.95
CA SER A 220 -21.78 3.39 -8.30
C SER A 220 -20.79 2.32 -8.69
N LYS A 221 -20.72 2.06 -10.00
CA LYS A 221 -19.71 1.21 -10.63
C LYS A 221 -19.00 1.99 -11.71
N ILE A 222 -17.66 2.07 -11.64
CA ILE A 222 -16.80 2.63 -12.68
C ILE A 222 -16.01 1.48 -13.30
N THR A 223 -16.03 1.35 -14.62
CA THR A 223 -15.36 0.28 -15.37
C THR A 223 -14.38 0.89 -16.37
N SER A 224 -13.11 0.46 -16.32
CA SER A 224 -12.05 0.88 -17.26
C SER A 224 -11.18 -0.35 -17.60
N GLY A 225 -11.33 -0.87 -18.82
CA GLY A 225 -10.71 -2.13 -19.23
C GLY A 225 -11.12 -3.29 -18.32
N LYS A 226 -10.12 -3.94 -17.69
CA LYS A 226 -10.32 -5.02 -16.69
C LYS A 226 -10.49 -4.51 -15.26
N SER A 227 -10.32 -3.20 -15.02
CA SER A 227 -10.43 -2.59 -13.70
C SER A 227 -11.87 -2.17 -13.41
N VAL A 228 -12.38 -2.53 -12.23
CA VAL A 228 -13.72 -2.15 -11.77
C VAL A 228 -13.60 -1.48 -10.39
N ILE A 229 -14.27 -0.35 -10.22
CA ILE A 229 -14.36 0.38 -8.95
C ILE A 229 -15.82 0.38 -8.51
N TYR A 230 -16.06 -0.02 -7.27
CA TYR A 230 -17.32 0.15 -6.56
C TYR A 230 -17.16 1.25 -5.53
N THR A 231 -18.02 2.26 -5.58
CA THR A 231 -17.94 3.44 -4.70
C THR A 231 -19.33 4.01 -4.45
N SER A 232 -19.53 4.66 -3.30
CA SER A 232 -20.77 5.38 -2.97
C SER A 232 -20.59 6.90 -2.93
N GLN A 233 -19.35 7.39 -2.90
CA GLN A 233 -19.02 8.81 -2.79
C GLN A 233 -17.66 9.06 -3.45
N GLY A 234 -17.61 9.93 -4.44
CA GLY A 234 -16.35 10.23 -5.12
C GLY A 234 -16.43 11.36 -6.13
N TYR A 235 -15.27 11.91 -6.47
CA TYR A 235 -15.11 12.98 -7.44
C TYR A 235 -14.16 12.53 -8.55
N TYR A 236 -14.52 12.83 -9.80
CA TYR A 236 -13.65 12.61 -10.95
C TYR A 236 -13.58 13.87 -11.82
N ASP A 237 -12.40 14.50 -11.85
CA ASP A 237 -12.10 15.65 -12.69
C ASP A 237 -11.64 15.15 -14.07
N THR A 238 -12.53 15.21 -15.07
CA THR A 238 -12.25 14.68 -16.42
C THR A 238 -11.22 15.51 -17.20
N ASN A 239 -10.95 16.76 -16.80
CA ASN A 239 -9.92 17.61 -17.44
C ASN A 239 -8.53 17.40 -16.81
N LYS A 240 -8.47 17.20 -15.48
CA LYS A 240 -7.23 16.95 -14.73
C LYS A 240 -6.86 15.47 -14.64
N GLU A 241 -7.80 14.58 -14.95
CA GLU A 241 -7.66 13.11 -14.88
C GLU A 241 -7.30 12.64 -13.47
N LYS A 242 -8.08 13.14 -12.49
CA LYS A 242 -7.90 12.87 -11.06
C LYS A 242 -9.17 12.31 -10.44
N ALA A 243 -9.03 11.16 -9.79
CA ALA A 243 -10.08 10.53 -8.99
C ALA A 243 -9.84 10.76 -7.48
N ARG A 244 -10.92 10.96 -6.73
CA ARG A 244 -10.96 10.98 -5.27
C ARG A 244 -12.15 10.15 -4.83
N LEU A 245 -11.90 9.01 -4.20
CA LEU A 245 -12.92 8.05 -3.78
C LEU A 245 -12.94 7.99 -2.27
N TYR A 246 -14.13 7.96 -1.67
CA TYR A 246 -14.33 7.99 -0.23
C TYR A 246 -15.21 6.81 0.20
N GLY A 247 -15.49 6.70 1.51
CA GLY A 247 -16.49 5.76 2.02
C GLY A 247 -16.14 4.28 1.78
N ARG A 248 -14.85 3.92 1.92
CA ARG A 248 -14.36 2.54 1.81
C ARG A 248 -14.61 1.90 0.44
N SER A 249 -14.30 2.67 -0.60
CA SER A 249 -14.45 2.23 -2.00
C SER A 249 -13.57 1.00 -2.33
N LYS A 250 -14.06 0.12 -3.19
CA LYS A 250 -13.41 -1.14 -3.59
C LYS A 250 -13.00 -1.12 -5.06
N LEU A 251 -11.70 -1.20 -5.33
CA LEU A 251 -11.11 -1.46 -6.65
C LEU A 251 -10.88 -2.97 -6.81
N THR A 252 -11.14 -3.51 -8.01
CA THR A 252 -10.73 -4.86 -8.41
C THR A 252 -10.09 -4.85 -9.81
N ASN A 253 -9.07 -5.69 -10.00
CA ASN A 253 -8.37 -5.87 -11.28
C ASN A 253 -7.64 -7.23 -11.30
N ASN A 254 -8.02 -8.15 -12.19
CA ASN A 254 -7.35 -9.45 -12.39
C ASN A 254 -7.04 -10.24 -11.09
N GLY A 255 -8.03 -10.43 -10.21
CA GLY A 255 -7.87 -11.14 -8.93
C GLY A 255 -7.21 -10.33 -7.81
N LYS A 256 -6.78 -9.10 -8.08
CA LYS A 256 -6.32 -8.14 -7.06
C LYS A 256 -7.47 -7.26 -6.64
N GLU A 257 -7.61 -7.04 -5.34
CA GLU A 257 -8.60 -6.16 -4.74
C GLU A 257 -7.88 -5.09 -3.90
N MET A 258 -8.40 -3.87 -3.90
CA MET A 258 -7.93 -2.82 -3.00
C MET A 258 -9.13 -2.08 -2.38
N THR A 259 -9.12 -1.90 -1.06
CA THR A 259 -10.04 -1.02 -0.35
C THR A 259 -9.24 -0.03 0.51
N GLY A 260 -9.88 1.07 0.90
CA GLY A 260 -9.33 2.07 1.82
C GLY A 260 -10.36 3.17 2.03
N ASP A 261 -10.32 3.83 3.19
CA ASP A 261 -11.39 4.78 3.56
C ASP A 261 -11.37 6.02 2.66
N SER A 262 -10.18 6.41 2.17
CA SER A 262 -10.02 7.33 1.03
C SER A 262 -8.96 6.80 0.05
N LEU A 263 -9.29 6.79 -1.25
CA LEU A 263 -8.40 6.41 -2.35
C LEU A 263 -8.28 7.56 -3.36
N PHE A 264 -7.07 7.87 -3.78
CA PHE A 264 -6.77 8.93 -4.74
C PHE A 264 -5.98 8.36 -5.92
N TYR A 265 -6.30 8.81 -7.13
CA TYR A 265 -5.55 8.45 -8.34
C TYR A 265 -5.35 9.68 -9.23
N ASN A 266 -4.16 9.79 -9.82
CA ASN A 266 -3.79 10.83 -10.77
C ASN A 266 -3.18 10.15 -12.00
N GLU A 267 -3.97 10.05 -13.08
CA GLU A 267 -3.64 9.30 -14.30
C GLU A 267 -2.42 9.89 -15.01
N LYS A 268 -2.31 11.23 -15.04
CA LYS A 268 -1.19 11.94 -15.69
C LYS A 268 0.17 11.58 -15.08
N THR A 269 0.22 11.40 -13.76
CA THR A 269 1.44 10.98 -13.06
C THR A 269 1.54 9.46 -12.87
N GLY A 270 0.43 8.74 -12.99
CA GLY A 270 0.31 7.33 -12.65
C GLY A 270 0.46 7.03 -11.16
N ILE A 271 0.03 7.97 -10.30
CA ILE A 271 0.20 7.88 -8.84
C ILE A 271 -1.14 7.53 -8.19
N SER A 272 -1.11 6.50 -7.34
CA SER A 272 -2.21 6.05 -6.48
C SER A 272 -1.84 6.26 -5.01
N GLN A 273 -2.78 6.72 -4.19
CA GLN A 273 -2.62 6.85 -2.74
C GLN A 273 -3.85 6.29 -2.02
N GLY A 274 -3.63 5.57 -0.92
CA GLY A 274 -4.69 5.11 -0.01
C GLY A 274 -4.44 5.63 1.40
N PHE A 275 -5.51 6.05 2.07
CA PHE A 275 -5.47 6.58 3.43
C PHE A 275 -6.53 5.88 4.31
N HIS A 276 -6.09 5.45 5.49
CA HIS A 276 -6.78 4.72 6.56
C HIS A 276 -7.41 3.38 6.12
N ASN A 277 -7.17 2.35 6.94
CA ASN A 277 -7.71 1.00 6.74
C ASN A 277 -7.53 0.46 5.30
N VAL A 278 -6.39 0.75 4.68
CA VAL A 278 -6.06 0.31 3.33
C VAL A 278 -5.79 -1.19 3.36
N VAL A 279 -6.50 -1.94 2.52
CA VAL A 279 -6.32 -3.38 2.35
C VAL A 279 -6.11 -3.67 0.87
N TYR A 280 -4.92 -4.11 0.50
CA TYR A 280 -4.62 -4.67 -0.82
C TYR A 280 -4.56 -6.19 -0.69
N LYS A 281 -5.32 -6.94 -1.51
CA LYS A 281 -5.40 -8.40 -1.47
C LYS A 281 -5.19 -8.98 -2.86
N ASP A 282 -4.23 -9.89 -2.99
CA ASP A 282 -4.01 -10.68 -4.20
C ASP A 282 -4.57 -12.10 -3.97
N THR A 283 -5.70 -12.42 -4.62
CA THR A 283 -6.32 -13.74 -4.46
C THR A 283 -5.65 -14.83 -5.30
N VAL A 284 -4.83 -14.45 -6.28
CA VAL A 284 -4.07 -15.37 -7.13
C VAL A 284 -2.82 -15.85 -6.39
N ASN A 285 -2.04 -14.90 -5.86
CA ASN A 285 -0.81 -15.17 -5.11
C ASN A 285 -1.05 -15.38 -3.61
N LYS A 286 -2.31 -15.41 -3.16
CA LYS A 286 -2.75 -15.67 -1.77
C LYS A 286 -2.01 -14.82 -0.72
N ASN A 287 -1.89 -13.52 -0.98
CA ASN A 287 -1.31 -12.56 -0.04
C ASN A 287 -2.18 -11.30 0.14
N GLN A 288 -1.95 -10.59 1.24
CA GLN A 288 -2.66 -9.36 1.58
C GLN A 288 -1.74 -8.40 2.34
N LEU A 289 -1.83 -7.11 2.02
CA LEU A 289 -1.14 -6.02 2.70
C LEU A 289 -2.18 -5.09 3.32
N ASN A 290 -2.13 -4.90 4.63
CA ASN A 290 -2.90 -3.88 5.33
C ASN A 290 -1.98 -2.71 5.73
N SER A 291 -2.49 -1.47 5.71
CA SER A 291 -1.78 -0.27 6.20
C SER A 291 -2.73 0.92 6.40
N ASN A 292 -2.31 1.96 7.12
CA ASN A 292 -3.02 3.23 7.19
C ASN A 292 -2.57 4.24 6.12
N TYR A 293 -1.37 4.10 5.57
CA TYR A 293 -0.97 4.86 4.39
C TYR A 293 -0.28 3.99 3.34
N PHE A 294 -0.78 4.07 2.11
CA PHE A 294 -0.26 3.37 0.94
C PHE A 294 -0.02 4.36 -0.20
N TRP A 295 1.08 4.18 -0.92
CA TRP A 295 1.45 4.97 -2.09
C TRP A 295 2.01 4.04 -3.16
N TYR A 296 1.64 4.28 -4.42
CA TYR A 296 2.13 3.52 -5.58
C TYR A 296 2.28 4.41 -6.81
N ASN A 297 3.29 4.13 -7.62
CA ASN A 297 3.45 4.72 -8.95
C ASN A 297 3.58 3.61 -10.00
N GLU A 298 2.62 3.56 -10.92
CA GLU A 298 2.53 2.51 -11.94
C GLU A 298 3.56 2.63 -13.06
N LYS A 299 4.16 3.81 -13.23
CA LYS A 299 5.20 4.08 -14.24
C LYS A 299 6.59 3.67 -13.76
N THR A 300 6.87 3.83 -12.47
CA THR A 300 8.16 3.45 -11.87
C THR A 300 8.13 2.09 -11.17
N GLY A 301 6.95 1.52 -10.92
CA GLY A 301 6.78 0.26 -10.19
C GLY A 301 7.17 0.35 -8.72
N PHE A 302 7.37 1.56 -8.19
CA PHE A 302 7.67 1.82 -6.79
C PHE A 302 6.36 1.88 -5.97
N ALA A 303 6.31 1.13 -4.89
CA ALA A 303 5.24 1.19 -3.89
C ALA A 303 5.84 1.37 -2.49
N PHE A 304 5.09 2.00 -1.59
CA PHE A 304 5.35 1.88 -0.16
C PHE A 304 4.07 1.89 0.68
N ALA A 305 4.14 1.25 1.84
CA ALA A 305 3.09 1.21 2.85
C ALA A 305 3.70 1.47 4.23
N THR A 306 3.01 2.25 5.06
CA THR A 306 3.46 2.61 6.41
C THR A 306 2.25 2.89 7.30
N ASP A 307 2.51 3.14 8.59
CA ASP A 307 1.53 3.21 9.68
C ASP A 307 0.72 1.90 9.77
N SER A 308 1.11 1.06 10.74
CA SER A 308 0.49 -0.25 10.99
C SER A 308 0.56 -1.20 9.78
N ALA A 309 1.62 -1.11 8.98
CA ALA A 309 1.80 -1.92 7.77
C ALA A 309 2.05 -3.40 8.10
N VAL A 310 1.21 -4.31 7.59
CA VAL A 310 1.37 -5.77 7.77
C VAL A 310 1.11 -6.52 6.46
N MET A 311 2.06 -7.36 6.08
CA MET A 311 1.97 -8.33 5.01
C MET A 311 1.50 -9.67 5.58
N MET A 312 0.57 -10.33 4.91
CA MET A 312 0.04 -11.64 5.24
C MET A 312 0.20 -12.55 4.03
N ASP A 313 0.87 -13.69 4.20
CA ASP A 313 0.86 -14.79 3.24
C ASP A 313 -0.03 -15.92 3.77
N PHE A 314 -1.08 -16.25 3.03
CA PHE A 314 -2.01 -17.35 3.30
C PHE A 314 -1.96 -18.39 2.16
N SER A 315 -0.78 -18.57 1.57
CA SER A 315 -0.55 -19.58 0.53
C SER A 315 -0.55 -21.01 1.08
N GLN A 316 -0.21 -21.16 2.36
CA GLN A 316 -0.13 -22.42 3.13
C GLN A 316 -1.32 -22.57 4.10
N LYS A 317 -1.32 -23.66 4.91
CA LYS A 317 -2.40 -23.96 5.87
C LYS A 317 -2.53 -22.92 6.99
N ASP A 318 -1.42 -22.35 7.44
CA ASP A 318 -1.37 -21.27 8.43
C ASP A 318 -0.83 -19.99 7.77
N THR A 319 -1.21 -18.83 8.29
CA THR A 319 -0.88 -17.52 7.73
C THR A 319 0.42 -16.99 8.33
N LEU A 320 1.38 -16.63 7.47
CA LEU A 320 2.56 -15.88 7.91
C LEU A 320 2.22 -14.38 7.94
N TYR A 321 2.33 -13.77 9.11
CA TYR A 321 2.22 -12.32 9.30
C TYR A 321 3.62 -11.71 9.39
N VAL A 322 3.86 -10.61 8.69
CA VAL A 322 5.11 -9.83 8.76
C VAL A 322 4.75 -8.35 8.91
N HIS A 323 5.20 -7.72 9.99
CA HIS A 323 5.06 -6.28 10.25
C HIS A 323 6.41 -5.58 10.17
N SER A 324 6.38 -4.29 9.82
CA SER A 324 7.51 -3.34 9.92
C SER A 324 6.97 -1.89 9.90
N ASP A 325 7.74 -0.91 10.36
CA ASP A 325 7.32 0.51 10.35
C ASP A 325 6.95 1.00 8.93
N THR A 326 7.70 0.57 7.91
CA THR A 326 7.51 0.90 6.48
C THR A 326 7.94 -0.26 5.59
N MET A 327 7.07 -0.66 4.66
CA MET A 327 7.39 -1.58 3.57
C MET A 327 7.55 -0.80 2.28
N LYS A 328 8.57 -1.10 1.50
CA LYS A 328 8.84 -0.54 0.17
C LYS A 328 8.99 -1.67 -0.82
N VAL A 329 8.49 -1.51 -2.04
CA VAL A 329 8.65 -2.46 -3.13
C VAL A 329 9.12 -1.72 -4.37
N TYR A 330 10.21 -2.22 -4.98
CA TYR A 330 10.70 -1.78 -6.28
C TYR A 330 10.42 -2.89 -7.29
N THR A 331 9.66 -2.58 -8.34
CA THR A 331 9.40 -3.51 -9.45
C THR A 331 10.28 -3.14 -10.64
N PHE A 332 11.05 -4.11 -11.13
CA PHE A 332 11.95 -3.96 -12.28
C PHE A 332 11.40 -4.73 -13.48
N ASN A 333 11.78 -4.31 -14.70
CA ASN A 333 11.34 -4.92 -15.97
C ASN A 333 9.80 -5.04 -16.08
N ILE A 334 9.09 -3.97 -15.69
CA ILE A 334 7.62 -3.89 -15.68
C ILE A 334 7.08 -4.19 -17.09
N ASN A 335 5.98 -4.96 -17.16
CA ASN A 335 5.33 -5.40 -18.41
C ASN A 335 6.20 -6.30 -19.31
N THR A 336 7.14 -7.05 -18.74
CA THR A 336 7.90 -8.11 -19.43
C THR A 336 7.87 -9.41 -18.64
N ASP A 337 8.19 -10.52 -19.29
CA ASP A 337 8.31 -11.84 -18.62
C ASP A 337 9.53 -11.93 -17.69
N SER A 338 10.45 -10.97 -17.78
CA SER A 338 11.63 -10.84 -16.89
C SER A 338 11.37 -9.94 -15.67
N VAL A 339 10.10 -9.74 -15.28
CA VAL A 339 9.70 -8.92 -14.13
C VAL A 339 10.17 -9.51 -12.80
N TYR A 340 10.84 -8.70 -11.98
CA TYR A 340 11.22 -9.08 -10.62
C TYR A 340 10.97 -7.93 -9.64
N ARG A 341 10.91 -8.26 -8.35
CA ARG A 341 10.65 -7.30 -7.27
C ARG A 341 11.70 -7.40 -6.19
N VAL A 342 12.04 -6.26 -5.61
CA VAL A 342 12.80 -6.17 -4.37
C VAL A 342 11.92 -5.50 -3.33
N ALA A 343 11.52 -6.27 -2.32
CA ALA A 343 10.80 -5.79 -1.15
C ALA A 343 11.80 -5.44 -0.05
N HIS A 344 11.57 -4.32 0.62
CA HIS A 344 12.35 -3.84 1.75
C HIS A 344 11.42 -3.49 2.90
N CYS A 345 11.65 -4.07 4.08
CA CYS A 345 10.91 -3.80 5.30
C CYS A 345 11.84 -3.08 6.29
N TYR A 346 11.49 -1.84 6.64
CA TYR A 346 12.30 -0.89 7.42
C TYR A 346 11.41 -0.09 8.39
N ASN A 347 11.63 -0.02 9.70
CA ASN A 347 12.48 -0.85 10.53
C ASN A 347 11.58 -1.79 11.37
N ARG A 348 12.13 -2.38 12.44
CA ARG A 348 11.37 -3.14 13.47
C ARG A 348 10.60 -4.32 12.90
N VAL A 349 11.21 -5.07 11.99
CA VAL A 349 10.58 -6.25 11.38
C VAL A 349 10.26 -7.30 12.44
N ARG A 350 8.98 -7.69 12.53
CA ARG A 350 8.48 -8.77 13.39
C ARG A 350 7.60 -9.69 12.56
N ALA A 351 7.86 -10.99 12.60
CA ALA A 351 7.10 -11.99 11.85
C ALA A 351 6.58 -13.12 12.77
N PHE A 352 5.38 -13.59 12.47
CA PHE A 352 4.70 -14.64 13.21
C PHE A 352 3.93 -15.59 12.30
N ARG A 353 4.15 -16.88 12.49
CA ARG A 353 3.31 -18.02 12.14
C ARG A 353 3.46 -19.05 13.26
N THR A 354 2.60 -20.06 13.37
CA THR A 354 2.67 -21.03 14.49
C THR A 354 4.01 -21.78 14.58
N ASP A 355 4.59 -22.12 13.42
CA ASP A 355 5.85 -22.87 13.30
C ASP A 355 7.11 -21.99 13.23
N VAL A 356 7.00 -20.73 12.80
CA VAL A 356 8.14 -19.82 12.60
C VAL A 356 7.83 -18.43 13.14
N GLN A 357 8.71 -17.91 13.99
CA GLN A 357 8.70 -16.51 14.42
C GLN A 357 10.05 -15.87 14.15
N ALA A 358 10.07 -14.56 13.89
CA ALA A 358 11.31 -13.84 13.61
C ALA A 358 11.26 -12.37 14.02
N VAL A 359 12.42 -11.82 14.37
CA VAL A 359 12.62 -10.38 14.58
C VAL A 359 13.95 -9.94 13.96
N CYS A 360 13.99 -8.75 13.39
CA CYS A 360 15.21 -8.05 12.98
C CYS A 360 14.93 -6.55 12.85
N ASP A 361 15.96 -5.72 12.65
CA ASP A 361 15.72 -4.32 12.32
C ASP A 361 15.16 -4.17 10.90
N SER A 362 15.78 -4.86 9.94
CA SER A 362 15.56 -4.65 8.51
C SER A 362 15.51 -6.00 7.77
N LEU A 363 14.61 -6.15 6.82
CA LEU A 363 14.48 -7.34 5.96
C LEU A 363 14.41 -6.93 4.49
N ILE A 364 15.14 -7.62 3.63
CA ILE A 364 15.07 -7.47 2.17
C ILE A 364 14.69 -8.81 1.57
N TYR A 365 13.80 -8.81 0.58
CA TYR A 365 13.49 -10.00 -0.23
C TYR A 365 13.56 -9.66 -1.71
N ASN A 366 14.40 -10.38 -2.45
CA ASN A 366 14.58 -10.22 -3.88
C ASN A 366 14.02 -11.44 -4.62
N THR A 367 13.06 -11.24 -5.53
CA THR A 367 12.46 -12.33 -6.30
C THR A 367 13.30 -12.78 -7.50
N LYS A 368 14.44 -12.15 -7.77
CA LYS A 368 15.33 -12.51 -8.89
C LYS A 368 16.27 -13.67 -8.55
N ASP A 369 16.76 -13.69 -7.32
CA ASP A 369 17.63 -14.73 -6.74
C ASP A 369 16.90 -15.56 -5.67
N SER A 370 15.63 -15.23 -5.40
CA SER A 370 14.79 -15.84 -4.35
C SER A 370 15.42 -15.76 -2.96
N CYS A 371 16.23 -14.71 -2.71
CA CYS A 371 16.95 -14.51 -1.46
C CYS A 371 16.21 -13.54 -0.53
N LEU A 372 15.99 -14.00 0.71
CA LEU A 372 15.55 -13.17 1.84
C LEU A 372 16.75 -12.93 2.76
N ILE A 373 17.02 -11.67 3.09
CA ILE A 373 18.13 -11.28 3.96
C ILE A 373 17.60 -10.46 5.13
N MET A 374 17.93 -10.90 6.35
CA MET A 374 17.60 -10.22 7.61
C MET A 374 18.86 -9.57 8.19
N TYR A 375 18.78 -8.29 8.56
CA TYR A 375 19.92 -7.48 8.99
C TYR A 375 19.77 -6.94 10.42
N LYS A 376 20.94 -6.65 11.02
CA LYS A 376 21.14 -6.12 12.38
C LYS A 376 20.55 -7.06 13.42
N ASP A 377 21.35 -8.07 13.72
CA ASP A 377 21.10 -9.09 14.74
C ASP A 377 19.74 -9.82 14.63
N PRO A 378 19.40 -10.39 13.47
CA PRO A 378 18.19 -11.20 13.33
C PRO A 378 18.16 -12.37 14.32
N ILE A 379 16.97 -12.61 14.88
CA ILE A 379 16.69 -13.76 15.72
C ILE A 379 15.43 -14.44 15.17
N THR A 380 15.50 -15.77 15.05
CA THR A 380 14.42 -16.62 14.54
C THR A 380 14.14 -17.73 15.53
N TRP A 381 12.88 -18.20 15.57
CA TRP A 381 12.44 -19.29 16.44
C TRP A 381 11.62 -20.31 15.67
N ASN A 382 11.76 -21.57 16.06
CA ASN A 382 10.96 -22.71 15.62
C ASN A 382 10.76 -23.63 16.83
N ALA A 383 9.51 -23.80 17.29
CA ALA A 383 9.18 -24.53 18.52
C ALA A 383 10.01 -24.07 19.75
N ASN A 384 10.82 -24.94 20.33
CA ASN A 384 11.73 -24.69 21.45
C ASN A 384 13.15 -24.25 21.03
N ARG A 385 13.36 -23.97 19.74
CA ARG A 385 14.65 -23.61 19.16
C ARG A 385 14.72 -22.12 18.80
N GLN A 386 15.88 -21.53 18.99
CA GLN A 386 16.24 -20.16 18.61
C GLN A 386 17.53 -20.20 17.78
N LEU A 387 17.58 -19.41 16.71
CA LEU A 387 18.75 -19.23 15.86
C LEU A 387 18.99 -17.73 15.63
N LEU A 388 20.24 -17.29 15.81
CA LEU A 388 20.66 -15.90 15.63
C LEU A 388 22.06 -15.77 15.01
N GLY A 389 22.36 -14.58 14.50
CA GLY A 389 23.68 -14.14 14.00
C GLY A 389 23.63 -12.64 13.66
N GLU A 390 24.66 -12.08 13.03
CA GLU A 390 24.66 -10.66 12.60
C GLU A 390 23.78 -10.41 11.37
N VAL A 391 23.77 -11.39 10.44
CA VAL A 391 22.93 -11.44 9.23
C VAL A 391 22.44 -12.88 9.03
N ILE A 392 21.19 -13.04 8.58
CA ILE A 392 20.63 -14.33 8.16
C ILE A 392 20.14 -14.22 6.72
N GLU A 393 20.67 -15.06 5.84
CA GLU A 393 20.23 -15.23 4.45
C GLU A 393 19.43 -16.52 4.33
N VAL A 394 18.29 -16.47 3.63
CA VAL A 394 17.43 -17.61 3.34
C VAL A 394 17.15 -17.64 1.85
N PHE A 395 17.64 -18.69 1.18
CA PHE A 395 17.45 -18.93 -0.24
C PHE A 395 16.26 -19.86 -0.44
N MET A 396 15.24 -19.36 -1.13
CA MET A 396 14.02 -20.09 -1.43
C MET A 396 14.14 -20.80 -2.78
N LYS A 397 13.57 -22.01 -2.87
CA LYS A 397 13.27 -22.68 -4.13
C LYS A 397 11.77 -22.93 -4.16
N ASP A 398 11.11 -22.28 -5.11
CA ASP A 398 9.66 -22.19 -5.20
C ASP A 398 9.07 -21.70 -3.86
N SER A 399 8.10 -22.41 -3.28
CA SER A 399 7.54 -22.10 -1.95
C SER A 399 8.28 -22.71 -0.76
N THR A 400 9.48 -23.30 -0.96
CA THR A 400 10.23 -24.03 0.08
C THR A 400 11.61 -23.42 0.33
N ILE A 401 12.12 -23.55 1.55
CA ILE A 401 13.51 -23.19 1.86
C ILE A 401 14.43 -24.22 1.17
N ASN A 402 15.50 -23.74 0.54
CA ASN A 402 16.57 -24.57 -0.03
C ASN A 402 17.85 -24.49 0.81
N ARG A 403 18.24 -23.29 1.22
CA ARG A 403 19.44 -23.05 2.04
C ARG A 403 19.19 -21.90 3.00
N ALA A 404 19.68 -22.03 4.23
CA ALA A 404 19.83 -20.93 5.17
C ALA A 404 21.32 -20.73 5.48
N HIS A 405 21.73 -19.49 5.71
CA HIS A 405 23.09 -19.09 6.05
C HIS A 405 23.05 -18.02 7.15
N VAL A 406 23.68 -18.31 8.29
CA VAL A 406 23.81 -17.42 9.43
C VAL A 406 25.23 -16.92 9.48
N ILE A 407 25.40 -15.61 9.35
CA ILE A 407 26.70 -14.95 9.17
C ILE A 407 27.09 -14.26 10.47
N ASN A 408 28.28 -14.61 10.96
CA ASN A 408 28.93 -14.10 12.17
C ASN A 408 28.15 -14.32 13.48
N GLN A 409 28.89 -14.66 14.54
CA GLN A 409 28.33 -14.90 15.89
C GLN A 409 27.14 -15.88 15.88
N ALA A 410 27.16 -16.85 14.96
CA ALA A 410 26.06 -17.76 14.76
C ALA A 410 25.85 -18.60 16.03
N LEU A 411 24.63 -18.61 16.54
CA LEU A 411 24.25 -19.31 17.77
C LEU A 411 22.89 -19.97 17.58
N SER A 412 22.87 -21.29 17.74
CA SER A 412 21.66 -22.11 17.80
C SER A 412 21.48 -22.59 19.24
N ILE A 413 20.28 -22.40 19.80
CA ILE A 413 19.92 -22.87 21.14
C ILE A 413 18.60 -23.63 21.02
N GLU A 414 18.51 -24.78 21.66
CA GLU A 414 17.31 -25.58 21.85
C GLU A 414 17.08 -25.78 23.35
N GLN A 415 15.92 -25.34 23.85
CA GLN A 415 15.52 -25.55 25.24
C GLN A 415 14.90 -26.94 25.41
N LEU A 416 15.37 -27.72 26.38
CA LEU A 416 14.85 -29.06 26.66
C LEU A 416 13.53 -29.01 27.45
N GLU A 417 12.84 -30.15 27.55
CA GLU A 417 11.48 -30.23 28.13
C GLU A 417 11.42 -29.77 29.60
N ASP A 418 12.50 -30.00 30.37
CA ASP A 418 12.62 -29.51 31.75
C ASP A 418 12.75 -27.98 31.88
N SER A 419 12.88 -27.26 30.75
CA SER A 419 13.06 -25.81 30.66
C SER A 419 14.34 -25.25 31.30
N LEU A 420 15.16 -26.09 31.94
CA LEU A 420 16.39 -25.73 32.65
C LEU A 420 17.64 -25.91 31.78
N HIS A 421 17.66 -26.99 31.00
CA HIS A 421 18.80 -27.38 30.17
C HIS A 421 18.63 -26.94 28.71
N PHE A 422 19.77 -26.69 28.06
CA PHE A 422 19.83 -26.13 26.72
C PHE A 422 20.89 -26.83 25.87
N ASN A 423 20.49 -27.45 24.77
CA ASN A 423 21.41 -27.80 23.69
C ASN A 423 21.83 -26.51 22.99
N GLN A 424 23.12 -26.32 22.74
CA GLN A 424 23.72 -25.07 22.27
C GLN A 424 24.81 -25.39 21.25
N ILE A 425 24.85 -24.65 20.15
CA ILE A 425 25.96 -24.66 19.19
C ILE A 425 26.27 -23.20 18.88
N SER A 426 27.54 -22.81 18.94
CA SER A 426 28.03 -21.48 18.56
C SER A 426 29.20 -21.62 17.58
N SER A 427 29.30 -20.73 16.60
CA SER A 427 30.35 -20.75 15.57
C SER A 427 30.45 -19.40 14.84
N ARG A 428 31.41 -19.26 13.93
CA ARG A 428 31.49 -18.07 13.06
C ARG A 428 30.37 -18.06 12.01
N GLU A 429 30.10 -19.17 11.35
CA GLU A 429 29.05 -19.30 10.32
C GLU A 429 28.28 -20.60 10.51
N MET A 430 26.96 -20.56 10.28
CA MET A 430 26.13 -21.77 10.19
C MET A 430 25.40 -21.85 8.85
N PHE A 431 25.27 -23.06 8.32
CA PHE A 431 24.50 -23.38 7.13
C PHE A 431 23.44 -24.43 7.47
N GLY A 432 22.23 -24.23 6.94
CA GLY A 432 21.18 -25.24 6.88
C GLY A 432 20.88 -25.59 5.42
N TYR A 433 20.87 -26.86 5.07
CA TYR A 433 20.56 -27.36 3.74
C TYR A 433 19.26 -28.17 3.78
N PHE A 434 18.34 -27.87 2.87
CA PHE A 434 16.98 -28.36 2.87
C PHE A 434 16.62 -29.06 1.56
N ASP A 435 15.87 -30.15 1.66
CA ASP A 435 15.29 -30.91 0.56
C ASP A 435 13.77 -30.91 0.73
N LYS A 436 13.03 -30.34 -0.24
CA LYS A 436 11.57 -30.16 -0.19
C LYS A 436 11.06 -29.48 1.09
N GLY A 437 11.86 -28.58 1.67
CA GLY A 437 11.58 -27.89 2.93
C GLY A 437 11.95 -28.66 4.20
N GLU A 438 12.41 -29.91 4.10
CA GLU A 438 12.93 -30.66 5.26
C GLU A 438 14.44 -30.48 5.39
N ILE A 439 14.92 -30.25 6.61
CA ILE A 439 16.35 -30.09 6.88
C ILE A 439 17.08 -31.44 6.70
N ARG A 440 18.16 -31.45 5.93
CA ARG A 440 18.97 -32.64 5.62
C ARG A 440 20.36 -32.59 6.21
N LYS A 441 20.95 -31.39 6.24
CA LYS A 441 22.30 -31.17 6.77
C LYS A 441 22.36 -29.81 7.43
N THR A 442 22.97 -29.73 8.61
CA THR A 442 23.52 -28.48 9.13
C THR A 442 25.05 -28.54 9.17
N GLU A 443 25.67 -27.38 9.12
CA GLU A 443 27.12 -27.23 9.17
C GLU A 443 27.47 -25.95 9.91
N ALA A 444 28.23 -26.07 10.99
CA ALA A 444 28.77 -24.97 11.78
C ALA A 444 30.28 -24.89 11.52
N ILE A 445 30.81 -23.70 11.21
CA ILE A 445 32.19 -23.49 10.76
C ILE A 445 32.86 -22.36 11.53
N GLY A 446 34.11 -22.60 11.93
CA GLY A 446 35.02 -21.66 12.57
C GLY A 446 34.74 -21.50 14.06
N ASN A 447 35.66 -22.01 14.89
CA ASN A 447 35.59 -22.00 16.35
C ASN A 447 34.23 -22.51 16.88
N VAL A 448 33.86 -23.72 16.45
CA VAL A 448 32.61 -24.35 16.90
C VAL A 448 32.74 -24.76 18.36
N LEU A 449 31.86 -24.22 19.20
CA LEU A 449 31.62 -24.68 20.56
C LEU A 449 30.22 -25.28 20.63
N ALA A 450 30.08 -26.46 21.22
CA ALA A 450 28.78 -27.10 21.43
C ALA A 450 28.63 -27.63 22.85
N VAL A 451 27.42 -27.50 23.38
CA VAL A 451 26.94 -28.16 24.60
C VAL A 451 25.69 -28.93 24.22
N TYR A 452 25.63 -30.23 24.51
CA TYR A 452 24.40 -30.99 24.35
C TYR A 452 24.24 -32.02 25.45
N TYR A 453 22.99 -32.35 25.77
CA TYR A 453 22.65 -33.32 26.80
C TYR A 453 22.27 -34.64 26.15
N LEU A 454 22.79 -35.74 26.70
CA LEU A 454 22.42 -37.10 26.35
C LEU A 454 21.21 -37.51 27.18
N GLN A 455 20.19 -38.04 26.49
CA GLN A 455 18.91 -38.46 27.05
C GLN A 455 18.82 -40.00 26.99
N ASP A 456 18.25 -40.64 28.01
CA ASP A 456 17.97 -42.09 27.99
C ASP A 456 16.71 -42.38 27.16
N ASP A 457 16.82 -43.33 26.22
CA ASP A 457 15.74 -43.70 25.29
C ASP A 457 14.48 -44.28 25.96
N LYS A 458 14.56 -44.70 27.25
CA LYS A 458 13.45 -45.37 27.95
C LYS A 458 12.58 -44.44 28.80
N ASP A 459 13.19 -43.47 29.47
CA ASP A 459 12.52 -42.62 30.46
C ASP A 459 12.73 -41.11 30.25
N SER A 460 13.39 -40.73 29.14
CA SER A 460 13.69 -39.35 28.79
C SER A 460 14.57 -38.60 29.82
N SER A 461 15.23 -39.29 30.75
CA SER A 461 16.12 -38.67 31.73
C SER A 461 17.44 -38.19 31.11
N LEU A 462 17.96 -37.06 31.60
CA LEU A 462 19.25 -36.52 31.13
C LEU A 462 20.40 -37.16 31.92
N THR A 463 21.27 -37.88 31.22
CA THR A 463 22.35 -38.67 31.84
C THR A 463 23.66 -37.89 31.94
N ASN A 464 24.10 -37.29 30.83
CA ASN A 464 25.38 -36.60 30.71
C ASN A 464 25.25 -35.33 29.87
N MET A 465 26.02 -34.30 30.20
CA MET A 465 26.29 -33.16 29.33
C MET A 465 27.62 -33.38 28.60
N VAL A 466 27.66 -33.17 27.28
CA VAL A 466 28.88 -33.18 26.49
C VAL A 466 29.20 -31.75 26.04
N TYR A 467 30.42 -31.32 26.33
CA TYR A 467 31.02 -30.10 25.81
C TYR A 467 32.02 -30.46 24.70
N ILE A 468 31.91 -29.82 23.52
CA ILE A 468 32.77 -30.05 22.36
C ILE A 468 33.35 -28.72 21.86
N GLU A 469 34.66 -28.70 21.60
CA GLU A 469 35.34 -27.67 20.81
C GLU A 469 35.90 -28.29 19.52
N THR A 470 35.63 -27.69 18.35
CA THR A 470 36.17 -28.12 17.06
C THR A 470 36.20 -26.96 16.06
N ASP A 471 36.90 -27.12 14.94
CA ASP A 471 36.85 -26.12 13.85
C ASP A 471 35.53 -26.17 13.07
N THR A 472 35.07 -27.38 12.72
CA THR A 472 33.89 -27.58 11.89
C THR A 472 33.08 -28.78 12.40
N MET A 473 31.75 -28.60 12.48
CA MET A 473 30.78 -29.62 12.87
C MET A 473 29.71 -29.74 11.79
N ARG A 474 29.32 -30.97 11.44
CA ARG A 474 28.24 -31.28 10.49
C ARG A 474 27.25 -32.25 11.13
N MET A 475 25.96 -31.96 11.00
CA MET A 475 24.89 -32.84 11.45
C MET A 475 24.08 -33.26 10.22
N PHE A 476 23.87 -34.56 10.06
CA PHE A 476 23.04 -35.14 9.00
C PHE A 476 21.70 -35.58 9.60
N MET A 477 20.61 -35.19 8.93
CA MET A 477 19.26 -35.28 9.46
C MET A 477 18.38 -36.16 8.55
N ARG A 478 17.66 -37.10 9.16
CA ARG A 478 16.74 -38.02 8.48
C ARG A 478 15.46 -38.14 9.29
N ASN A 479 14.31 -38.02 8.62
CA ASN A 479 12.99 -38.03 9.27
C ASN A 479 12.89 -37.02 10.45
N ARG A 480 13.58 -35.87 10.32
CA ARG A 480 13.73 -34.82 11.36
C ARG A 480 14.53 -35.20 12.61
N GLN A 481 15.13 -36.39 12.65
CA GLN A 481 16.03 -36.86 13.70
C GLN A 481 17.50 -36.76 13.25
N LEU A 482 18.42 -36.69 14.21
CA LEU A 482 19.87 -36.72 13.97
C LEU A 482 20.29 -38.14 13.59
N GLU A 483 20.81 -38.32 12.37
CA GLU A 483 21.31 -39.61 11.87
C GLU A 483 22.82 -39.75 12.05
N THR A 484 23.59 -38.66 11.89
CA THR A 484 25.05 -38.69 12.03
C THR A 484 25.59 -37.33 12.42
N LEU A 485 26.48 -37.31 13.41
CA LEU A 485 27.32 -36.17 13.76
C LEU A 485 28.75 -36.42 13.23
N TRP A 486 29.29 -35.44 12.49
CA TRP A 486 30.68 -35.45 12.04
C TRP A 486 31.38 -34.19 12.54
N THR A 487 32.63 -34.33 12.98
CA THR A 487 33.48 -33.20 13.41
C THR A 487 34.88 -33.35 12.86
N CYS A 488 35.57 -32.23 12.67
CA CYS A 488 37.05 -32.22 12.64
C CYS A 488 37.60 -32.67 14.00
N LYS A 489 38.93 -32.89 14.09
CA LYS A 489 39.61 -33.20 15.37
C LYS A 489 39.09 -32.28 16.48
N SER A 490 38.43 -32.87 17.47
CA SER A 490 37.67 -32.17 18.51
C SER A 490 38.26 -32.42 19.89
N GLN A 491 38.03 -31.47 20.80
CA GLN A 491 38.25 -31.64 22.23
C GLN A 491 36.90 -31.81 22.90
N ASN A 492 36.66 -32.97 23.50
CA ASN A 492 35.36 -33.34 24.05
C ASN A 492 35.52 -33.62 25.55
N VAL A 493 34.65 -33.05 26.37
CA VAL A 493 34.56 -33.36 27.80
C VAL A 493 33.11 -33.75 28.12
N MET A 494 32.94 -34.92 28.75
CA MET A 494 31.64 -35.41 29.19
C MET A 494 31.54 -35.27 30.72
N TYR A 495 30.44 -34.68 31.19
CA TYR A 495 30.12 -34.52 32.59
C TYR A 495 28.81 -35.26 32.90
N PRO A 496 28.71 -36.06 33.97
CA PRO A 496 27.42 -36.46 34.50
C PRO A 496 26.60 -35.20 34.82
N VAL A 497 25.28 -35.19 34.56
CA VAL A 497 24.46 -33.98 34.75
C VAL A 497 24.53 -33.46 36.19
N THR A 498 24.55 -34.36 37.17
CA THR A 498 24.69 -34.04 38.61
C THR A 498 26.05 -33.48 39.02
N GLN A 499 27.07 -33.57 38.16
CA GLN A 499 28.44 -33.10 38.38
C GLN A 499 28.87 -32.03 37.36
N THR A 500 27.93 -31.50 36.58
CA THR A 500 28.20 -30.47 35.56
C THR A 500 28.59 -29.14 36.22
N PRO A 501 29.77 -28.57 35.93
CA PRO A 501 30.15 -27.26 36.43
C PRO A 501 29.17 -26.18 35.93
N VAL A 502 28.74 -25.28 36.83
CA VAL A 502 27.71 -24.27 36.54
C VAL A 502 28.14 -23.36 35.37
N ASP A 503 29.43 -23.04 35.29
CA ASP A 503 30.06 -22.25 34.22
C ASP A 503 30.16 -22.97 32.87
N LYS A 504 30.03 -24.30 32.85
CA LYS A 504 30.09 -25.14 31.63
C LYS A 504 28.71 -25.48 31.05
N SER A 505 27.65 -25.29 31.82
CA SER A 505 26.26 -25.48 31.36
C SER A 505 25.84 -24.55 30.21
N LYS A 506 26.56 -23.44 30.01
CA LYS A 506 26.25 -22.41 29.01
C LYS A 506 27.51 -21.98 28.27
N LEU A 507 27.41 -21.82 26.95
CA LEU A 507 28.50 -21.28 26.12
C LEU A 507 28.77 -19.80 26.49
N PRO A 508 30.00 -19.28 26.32
CA PRO A 508 30.33 -17.87 26.58
C PRO A 508 29.49 -16.86 25.77
N SER A 509 29.00 -17.31 24.61
CA SER A 509 28.11 -16.60 23.68
C SER A 509 26.61 -16.81 23.97
N PHE A 510 26.22 -17.58 24.98
CA PHE A 510 24.82 -17.90 25.28
C PHE A 510 23.95 -16.64 25.43
N ALA A 511 22.89 -16.55 24.63
CA ALA A 511 21.92 -15.46 24.68
C ALA A 511 20.53 -15.98 24.30
N TRP A 512 19.57 -15.90 25.23
CA TRP A 512 18.20 -16.41 25.05
C TRP A 512 17.18 -15.26 25.08
N PHE A 513 16.38 -15.16 24.03
CA PHE A 513 15.58 -13.98 23.68
C PHE A 513 14.07 -14.25 23.65
N ASP A 514 13.58 -15.29 24.33
CA ASP A 514 12.15 -15.64 24.32
C ASP A 514 11.22 -14.47 24.69
N TYR A 515 11.67 -13.56 25.57
CA TYR A 515 10.93 -12.34 25.95
C TYR A 515 10.66 -11.32 24.82
N ILE A 516 11.37 -11.36 23.68
CA ILE A 516 11.08 -10.52 22.50
C ILE A 516 10.34 -11.28 21.39
N ARG A 517 10.24 -12.60 21.49
CA ARG A 517 9.58 -13.47 20.51
C ARG A 517 8.12 -13.01 20.29
N PRO A 518 7.66 -12.87 19.03
CA PRO A 518 6.25 -12.69 18.74
C PRO A 518 5.44 -13.91 19.22
N VAL A 519 4.43 -13.67 20.07
CA VAL A 519 3.59 -14.76 20.62
C VAL A 519 2.30 -15.01 19.83
N ASP A 520 1.83 -14.00 19.10
CA ASP A 520 0.66 -14.07 18.24
C ASP A 520 0.74 -13.05 17.08
N LYS A 521 -0.29 -13.04 16.22
CA LYS A 521 -0.41 -12.18 15.04
C LYS A 521 -0.57 -10.68 15.35
N ASP A 522 -0.93 -10.31 16.58
CA ASP A 522 -1.17 -8.93 17.02
C ASP A 522 0.06 -8.41 17.81
N ASP A 523 0.86 -9.30 18.38
CA ASP A 523 2.14 -9.02 19.04
C ASP A 523 3.27 -8.62 18.07
N ILE A 524 3.08 -8.82 16.76
CA ILE A 524 3.99 -8.31 15.72
C ILE A 524 4.05 -6.77 15.71
N PHE A 525 3.01 -6.07 16.19
CA PHE A 525 3.00 -4.61 16.29
C PHE A 525 3.67 -4.09 17.58
N ARG A 526 4.00 -4.99 18.52
CA ARG A 526 4.58 -4.63 19.83
C ARG A 526 6.09 -4.79 19.80
N TRP A 527 6.79 -3.70 19.47
CA TRP A 527 8.25 -3.70 19.51
C TRP A 527 8.77 -3.86 20.95
N ARG A 528 9.79 -4.72 21.11
CA ARG A 528 10.55 -4.91 22.34
C ARG A 528 12.04 -4.84 22.01
N GLY A 529 12.78 -4.02 22.73
CA GLY A 529 14.23 -3.96 22.61
C GLY A 529 14.90 -5.16 23.30
N LYS A 530 16.14 -5.44 22.91
CA LYS A 530 17.02 -6.31 23.69
C LYS A 530 17.32 -5.63 25.03
N LYS A 531 17.46 -6.42 26.10
CA LYS A 531 17.89 -5.92 27.41
C LYS A 531 19.38 -5.58 27.34
N SER A 532 19.79 -4.52 28.03
CA SER A 532 21.21 -4.14 28.16
C SER A 532 22.06 -5.32 28.67
N GLY A 533 23.17 -5.60 28.01
CA GLY A 533 24.03 -6.76 28.27
C GLY A 533 23.59 -8.06 27.60
N THR A 534 22.48 -8.03 26.84
CA THR A 534 22.03 -9.15 25.98
C THR A 534 22.14 -8.82 24.49
N GLU A 535 22.83 -7.74 24.10
CA GLU A 535 23.20 -7.50 22.71
C GLU A 535 24.11 -8.62 22.18
N LEU A 536 24.20 -8.77 20.86
CA LEU A 536 25.21 -9.67 20.28
C LEU A 536 26.59 -9.13 20.62
N LYS A 537 27.33 -9.89 21.44
CA LYS A 537 28.67 -9.51 21.91
C LYS A 537 29.62 -9.53 20.73
N ASN A 538 29.87 -8.35 20.13
CA ASN A 538 30.89 -8.18 19.09
C ASN A 538 32.19 -8.85 19.52
N ILE A 539 32.53 -9.98 18.88
CA ILE A 539 33.75 -10.74 19.15
C ILE A 539 34.83 -10.09 18.30
N PRO A 540 35.71 -9.22 18.85
CA PRO A 540 36.78 -8.66 18.06
C PRO A 540 37.63 -9.82 17.53
N ARG A 541 37.97 -9.78 16.23
CA ARG A 541 38.94 -10.72 15.66
C ARG A 541 40.19 -10.69 16.52
N ARG A 542 40.53 -11.83 17.14
CA ARG A 542 41.91 -12.04 17.60
C ARG A 542 42.79 -11.92 16.37
N SER A 543 43.62 -10.88 16.33
CA SER A 543 44.73 -10.82 15.40
C SER A 543 45.58 -12.07 15.60
N ALA A 544 45.98 -12.73 14.50
CA ALA A 544 46.94 -13.81 14.60
C ALA A 544 48.21 -13.26 15.27
N PRO A 545 48.83 -13.99 16.22
CA PRO A 545 50.06 -13.54 16.85
C PRO A 545 51.11 -13.32 15.76
N LEU A 546 51.69 -12.11 15.74
CA LEU A 546 52.74 -11.76 14.79
C LEU A 546 53.96 -12.65 15.05
N GLN A 547 54.27 -13.54 14.10
CA GLN A 547 55.46 -14.36 14.17
C GLN A 547 56.69 -13.49 13.89
N HIS A 548 57.46 -13.19 14.93
CA HIS A 548 58.78 -12.61 14.78
C HIS A 548 59.82 -13.73 14.66
N ILE A 549 60.57 -13.72 13.55
CA ILE A 549 61.71 -14.62 13.36
C ILE A 549 62.97 -13.87 13.81
N SER A 550 63.58 -14.32 14.91
CA SER A 550 64.94 -13.94 15.31
C SER A 550 65.79 -15.20 15.53
N SER A 551 67.02 -15.19 15.01
CA SER A 551 68.02 -16.25 15.25
C SER A 551 67.56 -17.71 15.00
N GLY A 552 66.69 -17.93 14.00
CA GLY A 552 66.38 -19.29 13.50
C GLY A 552 65.35 -20.10 14.31
N THR A 553 64.79 -19.55 15.39
CA THR A 553 63.76 -20.21 16.21
C THR A 553 62.48 -19.39 16.20
N VAL A 554 61.32 -20.04 16.00
CA VAL A 554 60.02 -19.37 16.10
C VAL A 554 59.67 -19.19 17.57
N VAL A 555 59.53 -17.95 18.03
CA VAL A 555 59.06 -17.62 19.37
C VAL A 555 57.72 -16.91 19.25
N SER A 556 56.66 -17.52 19.80
CA SER A 556 55.37 -16.86 19.96
C SER A 556 55.42 -15.92 21.17
N VAL A 557 55.21 -14.63 20.95
CA VAL A 557 55.04 -13.66 22.04
C VAL A 557 53.68 -13.90 22.69
N GLU A 558 53.64 -14.15 24.00
CA GLU A 558 52.38 -14.11 24.75
C GLU A 558 51.79 -12.70 24.68
N SER A 559 50.52 -12.59 24.35
CA SER A 559 49.85 -11.29 24.27
C SER A 559 49.69 -10.71 25.68
N ASP A 560 50.31 -9.55 25.94
CA ASP A 560 50.12 -8.75 27.15
C ASP A 560 48.64 -8.30 27.28
N LEU A 561 47.82 -9.18 27.82
CA LEU A 561 46.51 -8.86 28.38
C LEU A 561 46.67 -8.78 29.89
N GLN A 562 46.80 -7.56 30.41
CA GLN A 562 46.68 -7.31 31.84
C GLN A 562 45.35 -7.89 32.34
N PRO A 563 45.36 -8.68 33.44
CA PRO A 563 44.11 -9.09 34.08
C PRO A 563 43.33 -7.86 34.56
N ALA A 564 42.02 -7.88 34.39
CA ALA A 564 41.16 -6.92 35.08
C ALA A 564 41.34 -7.07 36.60
N ASP A 565 41.29 -5.95 37.33
CA ASP A 565 41.61 -5.90 38.75
C ASP A 565 40.88 -6.93 39.62
N GLY A 566 41.62 -7.61 40.49
CA GLY A 566 41.07 -8.05 41.78
C GLY A 566 41.09 -9.54 42.15
N VAL A 567 42.23 -10.23 42.09
CA VAL A 567 42.55 -11.30 43.07
C VAL A 567 44.03 -11.26 43.46
N LYS A 568 44.33 -11.13 44.76
CA LYS A 568 45.68 -11.38 45.30
C LYS A 568 45.77 -12.84 45.76
N ALA A 569 46.76 -13.58 45.27
CA ALA A 569 47.24 -14.81 45.88
C ALA A 569 48.77 -14.87 45.75
N SER A 570 49.44 -15.11 46.87
CA SER A 570 50.90 -15.17 46.96
C SER A 570 51.47 -16.51 46.49
N THR A 571 52.61 -16.48 45.79
CA THR A 571 53.50 -17.63 45.64
C THR A 571 54.86 -17.29 46.24
N ALA A 572 55.51 -18.30 46.83
CA ALA A 572 56.88 -18.20 47.34
C ALA A 572 57.71 -19.37 46.77
N ASP A 573 58.82 -18.98 46.14
CA ASP A 573 60.10 -19.69 45.98
C ASP A 573 60.14 -21.22 45.81
N VAL A 574 60.67 -21.64 44.65
CA VAL A 574 61.92 -22.46 44.63
C VAL A 574 62.83 -21.96 43.48
N GLN A 575 64.06 -21.58 43.82
CA GLN A 575 65.14 -21.38 42.86
C GLN A 575 65.88 -22.69 42.57
N SER A 576 66.39 -22.87 41.34
CA SER A 576 67.74 -23.41 41.16
C SER A 576 68.40 -22.87 39.88
N LYS A 577 69.65 -22.40 40.03
CA LYS A 577 70.56 -22.07 38.93
C LYS A 577 71.33 -23.31 38.51
N ALA A 578 71.73 -23.36 37.25
CA ALA A 578 73.01 -23.96 36.85
C ALA A 578 73.72 -22.98 35.91
N GLU A 579 74.97 -22.65 36.21
CA GLU A 579 75.81 -21.73 35.42
C GLU A 579 76.79 -22.53 34.57
N MET A 580 77.12 -22.04 33.37
CA MET A 580 78.48 -22.19 32.85
C MET A 580 78.84 -21.08 31.86
N SER A 581 80.08 -20.64 31.89
CA SER A 581 80.58 -19.40 31.30
C SER A 581 81.77 -19.62 30.37
N VAL A 582 81.80 -18.92 29.23
CA VAL A 582 82.99 -18.49 28.46
C VAL A 582 82.54 -17.21 27.73
N GLY A 583 83.13 -16.02 27.88
CA GLY A 583 84.50 -15.63 27.50
C GLY A 583 84.58 -15.45 25.97
N THR A 584 84.68 -14.25 25.39
CA THR A 584 85.88 -13.38 25.43
C THR A 584 85.57 -11.99 24.80
N LYS A 585 86.47 -11.01 25.00
CA LYS A 585 86.32 -9.56 24.78
C LYS A 585 86.48 -9.04 23.33
N SER A 586 86.13 -7.76 23.21
CA SER A 586 86.66 -6.71 22.29
C SER A 586 86.00 -6.54 20.92
N GLY A 587 85.73 -5.32 20.43
CA GLY A 587 85.76 -4.00 21.09
C GLY A 587 85.91 -2.84 20.10
N SER A 588 85.52 -1.60 20.50
CA SER A 588 85.85 -0.33 19.82
C SER A 588 85.16 -0.10 18.44
N SER A 589 84.78 1.11 17.98
CA SER A 589 84.66 2.45 18.59
C SER A 589 83.90 3.40 17.64
N GLY A 590 83.19 4.41 18.20
CA GLY A 590 82.81 5.66 17.53
C GLY A 590 81.80 5.59 16.37
N GLY A 591 80.95 6.59 16.13
CA GLY A 591 80.69 7.82 16.87
C GLY A 591 79.58 8.63 16.19
N ALA A 592 78.76 9.27 17.02
CA ALA A 592 78.22 10.65 16.92
C ALA A 592 78.34 11.41 15.54
N ASN A 593 77.41 12.26 15.11
CA ASN A 593 76.30 12.89 15.84
C ASN A 593 75.38 13.68 14.87
N THR A 594 74.08 13.88 15.24
CA THR A 594 73.24 15.09 14.94
C THR A 594 73.02 15.55 13.47
N ASN A 595 71.95 16.27 13.08
CA ASN A 595 70.82 16.87 13.81
C ASN A 595 69.58 17.01 12.88
N SER A 596 68.37 16.98 13.43
CA SER A 596 67.15 17.53 12.80
C SER A 596 66.93 19.00 13.24
N PRO A 597 66.05 19.79 12.58
CA PRO A 597 64.61 19.84 12.91
C PRO A 597 63.69 19.91 11.64
N LYS A 598 62.43 19.41 11.62
CA LYS A 598 61.15 20.03 12.10
C LYS A 598 60.99 21.49 11.63
N THR A 599 59.89 22.01 11.03
CA THR A 599 58.42 21.73 10.94
C THR A 599 57.84 22.33 9.63
N SER A 600 56.57 22.22 9.19
CA SER A 600 55.45 21.24 9.29
C SER A 600 54.18 21.82 8.57
N LYS A 601 53.19 20.97 8.17
CA LYS A 601 51.80 21.33 7.73
C LYS A 601 51.65 22.08 6.38
N ASP A 602 50.54 21.99 5.63
CA ASP A 602 49.30 21.17 5.71
C ASP A 602 48.65 21.03 4.31
N LYS A 603 47.98 19.89 4.06
CA LYS A 603 46.74 19.66 3.26
C LYS A 603 46.55 19.98 1.75
N ASP A 604 46.25 18.88 1.04
CA ASP A 604 45.03 18.58 0.26
C ASP A 604 44.72 19.18 -1.13
N ALA A 605 44.68 18.23 -2.09
CA ALA A 605 43.53 17.89 -2.98
C ALA A 605 43.41 18.44 -4.43
N SER A 606 43.70 17.51 -5.34
CA SER A 606 42.79 17.00 -6.41
C SER A 606 42.44 17.84 -7.63
N SER A 607 43.02 17.41 -8.75
CA SER A 607 42.50 17.41 -10.12
C SER A 607 41.34 16.38 -10.29
N ASP A 608 40.67 16.13 -11.43
CA ASP A 608 40.68 16.74 -12.78
C ASP A 608 39.36 16.45 -13.56
N LYS A 609 39.28 16.96 -14.80
CA LYS A 609 38.30 16.70 -15.89
C LYS A 609 38.14 15.19 -16.22
N ALA A 610 36.96 14.63 -16.50
CA ALA A 610 36.03 14.83 -17.63
C ALA A 610 36.53 14.39 -19.02
N SER A 611 35.87 13.39 -19.64
CA SER A 611 35.60 13.33 -21.09
C SER A 611 34.70 12.14 -21.51
N THR A 612 33.85 12.35 -22.52
CA THR A 612 32.93 11.41 -23.16
C THR A 612 33.39 11.04 -24.58
N VAL A 613 33.12 9.81 -25.05
CA VAL A 613 33.11 9.41 -26.47
C VAL A 613 31.97 8.40 -26.71
N ALA A 614 31.39 8.38 -27.92
CA ALA A 614 30.23 7.57 -28.34
C ALA A 614 30.60 6.52 -29.41
N VAL A 615 29.63 6.09 -30.24
CA VAL A 615 29.74 5.17 -31.43
C VAL A 615 29.63 3.67 -31.05
N ALA A 616 28.93 2.76 -31.75
CA ALA A 616 28.18 2.80 -33.03
C ALA A 616 26.90 1.93 -33.03
N ASP A 617 26.10 2.14 -34.07
CA ASP A 617 24.95 1.33 -34.51
C ASP A 617 25.40 0.09 -35.34
N LYS A 618 24.56 -0.95 -35.43
CA LYS A 618 24.69 -2.04 -36.41
C LYS A 618 23.35 -2.72 -36.69
N THR A 619 22.92 -2.63 -37.94
CA THR A 619 21.78 -3.35 -38.52
C THR A 619 22.19 -4.73 -39.04
N GLU A 620 21.29 -5.71 -38.95
CA GLU A 620 21.30 -6.90 -39.80
C GLU A 620 19.88 -7.46 -39.96
N SER A 621 19.60 -8.09 -41.09
CA SER A 621 18.26 -8.49 -41.53
C SER A 621 18.28 -9.92 -42.05
N HIS A 622 17.28 -10.76 -41.72
CA HIS A 622 16.98 -11.94 -42.55
C HIS A 622 15.54 -12.44 -42.51
N ASN A 623 15.27 -13.35 -43.44
CA ASN A 623 14.00 -13.57 -44.12
C ASN A 623 13.05 -14.58 -43.44
N THR A 624 11.78 -14.42 -43.83
CA THR A 624 10.67 -15.41 -43.93
C THR A 624 10.99 -16.91 -43.90
N GLY A 625 10.10 -17.68 -43.27
CA GLY A 625 9.86 -19.10 -43.55
C GLY A 625 8.48 -19.56 -43.07
N GLU A 626 7.59 -19.95 -43.99
CA GLU A 626 6.31 -20.60 -43.69
C GLU A 626 6.49 -22.11 -43.46
N SER A 627 5.75 -22.72 -42.52
CA SER A 627 5.18 -24.07 -42.65
C SER A 627 4.38 -24.48 -41.39
N GLY A 628 3.37 -25.36 -41.57
CA GLY A 628 2.95 -26.28 -40.50
C GLY A 628 1.55 -26.11 -39.90
N THR A 629 0.51 -26.50 -40.64
CA THR A 629 -0.82 -26.82 -40.08
C THR A 629 -0.92 -28.29 -39.64
N ALA A 630 -1.21 -28.53 -38.36
CA ALA A 630 -1.85 -29.72 -37.79
C ALA A 630 -2.36 -29.31 -36.39
N VAL A 631 -3.64 -29.35 -36.03
CA VAL A 631 -4.55 -30.52 -35.92
C VAL A 631 -3.92 -31.61 -35.04
N ASP A 632 -4.28 -31.63 -33.75
CA ASP A 632 -4.97 -32.81 -33.22
C ASP A 632 -5.82 -32.51 -31.98
N ASP A 633 -6.90 -33.27 -31.83
CA ASP A 633 -7.77 -33.29 -30.65
C ASP A 633 -7.14 -34.14 -29.53
N ASN A 634 -7.32 -33.77 -28.25
CA ASN A 634 -8.00 -34.71 -27.36
C ASN A 634 -8.60 -34.14 -26.07
N LYS A 635 -9.57 -34.91 -25.58
CA LYS A 635 -10.41 -34.66 -24.40
C LYS A 635 -9.82 -35.26 -23.11
N ASN A 636 -10.34 -34.76 -21.99
CA ASN A 636 -10.58 -35.49 -20.74
C ASN A 636 -9.45 -36.37 -20.16
N LYS A 637 -8.86 -35.90 -19.06
CA LYS A 637 -9.13 -36.48 -17.74
C LYS A 637 -8.91 -35.48 -16.61
#